data_AF-A0A914Q8G0-F1
#
_entry.id   AF-A0A914Q8G0-F1
#
_cell.length_a   1.000
_cell.length_b   1.000
_cell.length_c   1.000
_cell.angle_alpha   90.00
_cell.angle_beta   90.00
_cell.angle_gamma   90.00
#
_symmetry.space_group_name_H-M   'P 1'
#
loop_
_entity.id
_entity.type
_entity.pdbx_description
1 polymer ?
#
loop_
_entity_poly.entity_id
_entity_poly.type
_entity_poly.pdbx_seq_one_letter_code
_entity_poly.pdbx_strand_id
1 'polypeptide(L)'
;MKPLEISSNPTVINNINNKENAIKLFQQNTGLEVTGKLNDETKMKMTKPRCGVIDIKNVRSTDYVPFKQNLIKYAFINFSEDLASFDIRKVIQKAFDIWSKVIPRNFVEVSSDDPSVNILIQFVKKAHGDGFPFDCTNEVLAHAIPGGYIHFDEDEIWVIYKPNEKVYSHKKDLLSVAIHEIGHSLGLDHTNVENSIIFPYYQDPIDENGNYVVPKLLTSDISDIQEIYGPRLKDNGGGVATAPPPTQKPPPKPGCSAMEPNKDILGNNILFTFGNPQHCCKMCESNSKCKAFVWKNIFNGMCFLKSATAPVISNLHTSLGYPSGSEKCSTKYPNMDIDGSNLGNRPGQQTDCCEICQSTFSCKAYIWIIMGELVG
;
A
#
# COMPACT_ATOMS: atom_id res chain seq x y z
N MET A 1 -25.92 -6.22 -2.04
CA MET A 1 -24.44 -6.29 -2.17
C MET A 1 -24.14 -6.59 -3.62
N LYS A 2 -23.36 -5.73 -4.29
CA LYS A 2 -22.85 -5.97 -5.66
C LYS A 2 -21.33 -6.14 -5.55
N PRO A 3 -20.71 -7.09 -6.28
CA PRO A 3 -19.26 -7.23 -6.33
C PRO A 3 -18.61 -5.96 -6.89
N LEU A 4 -17.40 -5.67 -6.43
CA LEU A 4 -16.53 -4.62 -6.97
C LEU A 4 -16.20 -4.95 -8.43
N GLU A 5 -16.65 -4.13 -9.38
CA GLU A 5 -16.18 -4.19 -10.76
C GLU A 5 -14.80 -3.54 -10.82
N ILE A 6 -13.76 -4.39 -10.84
CA ILE A 6 -12.40 -4.03 -11.18
C ILE A 6 -12.41 -3.57 -12.63
N SER A 7 -11.88 -2.37 -12.92
CA SER A 7 -11.61 -1.91 -14.29
C SER A 7 -10.60 -2.85 -14.95
N SER A 8 -11.07 -3.95 -15.52
CA SER A 8 -10.26 -4.86 -16.31
C SER A 8 -10.92 -5.14 -17.65
N ASN A 9 -10.07 -5.39 -18.64
CA ASN A 9 -10.41 -5.64 -20.02
C ASN A 9 -11.62 -6.60 -20.13
N PRO A 10 -12.74 -6.22 -20.80
CA PRO A 10 -14.01 -6.98 -20.77
C PRO A 10 -13.87 -8.47 -21.14
N THR A 11 -12.85 -8.81 -21.94
CA THR A 11 -12.57 -10.17 -22.40
C THR A 11 -12.02 -11.09 -21.30
N VAL A 12 -11.36 -10.54 -20.27
CA VAL A 12 -10.79 -11.32 -19.15
C VAL A 12 -11.84 -11.57 -18.07
N ILE A 13 -12.62 -10.54 -17.68
CA ILE A 13 -13.69 -10.68 -16.68
C ILE A 13 -14.80 -11.62 -17.16
N ASN A 14 -15.19 -11.54 -18.44
CA ASN A 14 -16.22 -12.43 -18.99
C ASN A 14 -15.83 -13.90 -18.96
N ASN A 15 -14.53 -14.21 -18.82
CA ASN A 15 -14.05 -15.58 -18.67
C ASN A 15 -13.98 -16.06 -17.21
N ILE A 16 -13.92 -15.23 -16.17
CA ILE A 16 -13.69 -15.69 -14.78
C ILE A 16 -15.02 -15.95 -14.01
N ASN A 17 -16.15 -15.48 -14.53
CA ASN A 17 -17.48 -15.72 -13.93
C ASN A 17 -17.91 -17.21 -13.95
N ASN A 18 -17.16 -18.06 -14.65
CA ASN A 18 -17.32 -19.50 -14.64
C ASN A 18 -16.16 -20.15 -13.86
N LYS A 19 -16.49 -20.91 -12.81
CA LYS A 19 -15.53 -21.68 -12.00
C LYS A 19 -14.58 -22.53 -12.86
N GLU A 20 -15.10 -23.16 -13.92
CA GLU A 20 -14.30 -23.98 -14.82
C GLU A 20 -13.20 -23.16 -15.50
N ASN A 21 -13.54 -21.96 -15.99
CA ASN A 21 -12.58 -21.09 -16.66
C ASN A 21 -11.57 -20.48 -15.68
N ALA A 22 -11.98 -20.16 -14.45
CA ALA A 22 -11.05 -19.74 -13.40
C ALA A 22 -10.03 -20.85 -13.10
N ILE A 23 -10.47 -22.11 -13.05
CA ILE A 23 -9.58 -23.26 -12.90
C ILE A 23 -8.68 -23.43 -14.12
N LYS A 24 -9.20 -23.30 -15.35
CA LYS A 24 -8.37 -23.35 -16.57
C LYS A 24 -7.29 -22.27 -16.54
N LEU A 25 -7.64 -21.05 -16.14
CA LEU A 25 -6.70 -19.94 -16.05
C LEU A 25 -5.62 -20.21 -14.99
N PHE A 26 -6.00 -20.72 -13.82
CA PHE A 26 -5.04 -21.15 -12.81
C PHE A 26 -4.12 -22.24 -13.34
N GLN A 27 -4.66 -23.28 -13.98
CA GLN A 27 -3.87 -24.39 -14.52
C GLN A 27 -2.88 -23.89 -15.59
N GLN A 28 -3.34 -23.05 -16.51
CA GLN A 28 -2.50 -22.40 -17.53
C GLN A 28 -1.37 -21.59 -16.90
N ASN A 29 -1.67 -20.75 -15.90
CA ASN A 29 -0.67 -19.87 -15.28
C ASN A 29 0.32 -20.63 -14.38
N THR A 30 -0.06 -21.80 -13.88
CA THR A 30 0.77 -22.59 -12.95
C THR A 30 1.49 -23.77 -13.60
N GLY A 31 1.35 -23.93 -14.92
CA GLY A 31 1.98 -24.97 -15.72
C GLY A 31 1.32 -26.37 -15.59
N LEU A 32 0.10 -26.44 -15.08
CA LEU A 32 -0.66 -27.69 -14.97
C LEU A 32 -1.39 -28.03 -16.27
N GLU A 33 -1.78 -29.30 -16.42
CA GLU A 33 -2.69 -29.70 -17.49
C GLU A 33 -4.03 -28.95 -17.39
N VAL A 34 -4.44 -28.33 -18.50
CA VAL A 34 -5.63 -27.47 -18.55
C VAL A 34 -6.90 -28.30 -18.72
N THR A 35 -7.38 -28.85 -17.61
CA THR A 35 -8.58 -29.70 -17.57
C THR A 35 -9.87 -28.93 -17.25
N GLY A 36 -9.77 -27.74 -16.64
CA GLY A 36 -10.89 -26.99 -16.07
C GLY A 36 -11.53 -27.65 -14.84
N LYS A 37 -10.96 -28.75 -14.35
CA LYS A 37 -11.45 -29.49 -13.20
C LYS A 37 -10.54 -29.25 -12.00
N LEU A 38 -11.14 -29.15 -10.81
CA LEU A 38 -10.42 -29.11 -9.54
C LEU A 38 -9.95 -30.53 -9.18
N ASN A 39 -9.03 -31.07 -9.98
CA ASN A 39 -8.40 -32.37 -9.77
C ASN A 39 -7.38 -32.29 -8.62
N ASP A 40 -6.87 -33.45 -8.18
CA ASP A 40 -6.01 -33.50 -6.99
C ASP A 40 -4.68 -32.77 -7.21
N GLU A 41 -4.13 -32.81 -8.42
CA GLU A 41 -2.94 -32.04 -8.78
C GLU A 41 -3.16 -30.52 -8.66
N THR A 42 -4.32 -30.02 -9.13
CA THR A 42 -4.70 -28.61 -9.00
C THR A 42 -4.84 -28.22 -7.54
N LYS A 43 -5.49 -29.05 -6.71
CA LYS A 43 -5.62 -28.79 -5.27
C LYS A 43 -4.26 -28.76 -4.60
N MET A 44 -3.41 -29.76 -4.86
CA MET A 44 -2.04 -29.79 -4.30
C MET A 44 -1.23 -28.57 -4.72
N LYS A 45 -1.41 -28.06 -5.94
CA LYS A 45 -0.73 -26.85 -6.40
C LYS A 45 -1.29 -25.60 -5.71
N MET A 46 -2.58 -25.55 -5.38
CA MET A 46 -3.20 -24.45 -4.64
C MET A 46 -2.74 -24.36 -3.18
N THR A 47 -2.39 -25.50 -2.55
CA THR A 47 -1.90 -25.55 -1.16
C THR A 47 -0.40 -25.32 -1.02
N LYS A 48 0.32 -24.99 -2.11
CA LYS A 48 1.76 -24.73 -2.03
C LYS A 48 2.00 -23.28 -1.58
N PRO A 49 2.95 -23.07 -0.65
CA PRO A 49 3.28 -21.73 -0.20
C PRO A 49 3.74 -20.86 -1.36
N ARG A 50 3.28 -19.61 -1.41
CA ARG A 50 3.50 -18.71 -2.55
C ARG A 50 3.36 -17.24 -2.17
N CYS A 51 3.72 -16.36 -3.10
CA CYS A 51 3.39 -14.95 -3.05
C CYS A 51 1.89 -14.72 -3.30
N GLY A 52 1.32 -13.75 -2.59
CA GLY A 52 -0.08 -13.31 -2.68
C GLY A 52 -0.35 -12.34 -3.83
N VAL A 53 0.69 -11.91 -4.56
CA VAL A 53 0.55 -11.10 -5.76
C VAL A 53 -0.17 -11.90 -6.87
N ILE A 54 -1.08 -11.23 -7.56
CA ILE A 54 -1.89 -11.81 -8.64
C ILE A 54 -1.01 -12.20 -9.84
N ASP A 55 -1.13 -13.45 -10.31
CA ASP A 55 -0.35 -14.01 -11.44
C ASP A 55 -0.71 -13.43 -12.82
N ILE A 56 -1.86 -12.76 -12.95
CA ILE A 56 -2.41 -12.36 -14.25
C ILE A 56 -1.80 -11.02 -14.67
N LYS A 57 -0.85 -11.07 -15.61
CA LYS A 57 -0.11 -9.91 -16.17
C LYS A 57 -0.98 -8.75 -16.68
N ASN A 58 -2.24 -9.01 -17.07
CA ASN A 58 -3.17 -8.01 -17.59
C ASN A 58 -4.18 -7.47 -16.55
N VAL A 59 -4.07 -7.88 -15.28
CA VAL A 59 -4.96 -7.44 -14.18
C VAL A 59 -4.24 -6.49 -13.23
N ARG A 60 -2.91 -6.57 -13.13
CA ARG A 60 -2.14 -5.44 -12.58
C ARG A 60 -2.29 -4.26 -13.55
N SER A 61 -2.80 -3.16 -13.03
CA SER A 61 -3.01 -1.96 -13.82
C SER A 61 -1.72 -1.61 -14.55
N THR A 62 -1.85 -1.20 -15.80
CA THR A 62 -0.81 -0.57 -16.65
C THR A 62 -0.24 0.72 -16.05
N ASP A 63 -0.42 0.96 -14.75
CA ASP A 63 -0.12 2.16 -13.99
C ASP A 63 1.10 1.98 -13.06
N TYR A 64 1.83 0.86 -13.14
CA TYR A 64 3.13 0.79 -12.46
C TYR A 64 4.06 1.85 -13.05
N VAL A 65 4.43 2.83 -12.24
CA VAL A 65 5.40 3.86 -12.59
C VAL A 65 6.73 3.51 -11.93
N PRO A 66 7.76 3.13 -12.69
CA PRO A 66 9.09 2.83 -12.15
C PRO A 66 9.63 4.00 -11.31
N PHE A 67 10.39 3.67 -10.27
CA PHE A 67 11.06 4.70 -9.47
C PHE A 67 12.02 5.51 -10.33
N LYS A 68 11.74 6.81 -10.47
CA LYS A 68 12.56 7.75 -11.25
C LYS A 68 13.80 8.19 -10.49
N GLN A 69 13.73 8.21 -9.17
CA GLN A 69 14.83 8.60 -8.31
C GLN A 69 15.88 7.49 -8.17
N ASN A 70 17.15 7.88 -8.09
CA ASN A 70 18.25 6.94 -7.87
C ASN A 70 18.29 6.40 -6.44
N LEU A 71 17.84 7.18 -5.46
CA LEU A 71 17.78 6.78 -4.05
C LEU A 71 16.34 6.48 -3.66
N ILE A 72 16.05 5.22 -3.37
CA ILE A 72 14.75 4.73 -2.93
C ILE A 72 14.81 4.55 -1.41
N LYS A 73 13.91 5.19 -0.68
CA LYS A 73 13.87 5.13 0.78
C LYS A 73 12.88 4.06 1.24
N TYR A 74 13.26 3.22 2.19
CA TYR A 74 12.34 2.27 2.80
C TYR A 74 12.28 2.47 4.32
N ALA A 75 11.21 2.00 4.95
CA ALA A 75 11.04 2.07 6.40
C ALA A 75 10.25 0.88 6.94
N PHE A 76 10.54 0.50 8.19
CA PHE A 76 9.78 -0.51 8.92
C PHE A 76 8.65 0.13 9.72
N ILE A 77 7.44 -0.39 9.57
CA ILE A 77 6.31 -0.05 10.44
C ILE A 77 6.40 -0.85 11.74
N ASN A 78 6.70 -2.15 11.64
CA ASN A 78 6.90 -3.07 12.75
C ASN A 78 7.87 -4.19 12.33
N PHE A 79 8.06 -5.17 13.21
CA PHE A 79 8.96 -6.31 13.05
C PHE A 79 8.26 -7.58 13.49
N SER A 80 8.64 -8.72 12.90
CA SER A 80 8.24 -10.03 13.39
C SER A 80 8.77 -10.30 14.80
N GLU A 81 8.02 -11.05 15.60
CA GLU A 81 8.45 -11.50 16.93
C GLU A 81 9.39 -12.72 16.87
N ASP A 82 9.48 -13.41 15.73
CA ASP A 82 10.32 -14.60 15.55
C ASP A 82 11.83 -14.29 15.56
N LEU A 83 12.20 -13.05 15.21
CA LEU A 83 13.57 -12.62 14.94
C LEU A 83 13.87 -11.28 15.60
N ALA A 84 15.12 -11.06 16.00
CA ALA A 84 15.53 -9.77 16.51
C ALA A 84 15.40 -8.70 15.40
N SER A 85 14.82 -7.53 15.72
CA SER A 85 14.64 -6.43 14.76
C SER A 85 15.94 -5.99 14.08
N PHE A 86 17.08 -6.13 14.75
CA PHE A 86 18.41 -5.89 14.19
C PHE A 86 18.76 -6.86 13.06
N ASP A 87 18.43 -8.14 13.21
CA ASP A 87 18.69 -9.17 12.19
C ASP A 87 17.71 -9.03 11.02
N ILE A 88 16.45 -8.65 11.29
CA ILE A 88 15.48 -8.30 10.25
C ILE A 88 15.99 -7.12 9.40
N ARG A 89 16.42 -6.02 10.03
CA ARG A 89 17.00 -4.88 9.31
C ARG A 89 18.17 -5.29 8.40
N LYS A 90 19.08 -6.12 8.93
CA LYS A 90 20.23 -6.62 8.17
C LYS A 90 19.83 -7.48 6.97
N VAL A 91 18.89 -8.41 7.14
CA VAL A 91 18.51 -9.32 6.06
C VAL A 91 17.72 -8.59 4.97
N ILE A 92 16.87 -7.64 5.34
CA ILE A 92 16.15 -6.79 4.39
C ILE A 92 17.09 -5.85 3.65
N GLN A 93 18.05 -5.22 4.33
CA GLN A 93 19.10 -4.43 3.66
C GLN A 93 19.88 -5.29 2.66
N LYS A 94 20.23 -6.53 3.04
CA LYS A 94 20.89 -7.49 2.15
C LYS A 94 20.03 -7.80 0.92
N ALA A 95 18.72 -7.94 1.08
CA ALA A 95 17.79 -8.14 -0.04
C ALA A 95 17.77 -6.94 -0.99
N PHE A 96 17.72 -5.71 -0.46
CA PHE A 96 17.86 -4.48 -1.27
C PHE A 96 19.22 -4.39 -1.96
N ASP A 97 20.30 -4.80 -1.30
CA ASP A 97 21.66 -4.79 -1.85
C ASP A 97 21.82 -5.75 -3.04
N ILE A 98 21.09 -6.86 -3.04
CA ILE A 98 21.09 -7.81 -4.16
C ILE A 98 20.54 -7.14 -5.42
N TRP A 99 19.43 -6.41 -5.31
CA TRP A 99 18.89 -5.63 -6.41
C TRP A 99 19.78 -4.45 -6.77
N SER A 100 20.25 -3.69 -5.77
CA SER A 100 21.07 -2.50 -6.00
C SER A 100 22.31 -2.83 -6.82
N LYS A 101 22.94 -4.00 -6.63
CA LYS A 101 24.12 -4.41 -7.42
C LYS A 101 23.89 -4.48 -8.93
N VAL A 102 22.66 -4.73 -9.39
CA VAL A 102 22.38 -4.98 -10.82
C VAL A 102 21.67 -3.84 -11.53
N ILE A 103 21.12 -2.86 -10.78
CA ILE A 103 20.44 -1.67 -11.33
C ILE A 103 20.99 -0.37 -10.73
N PRO A 104 20.84 0.79 -11.41
CA PRO A 104 21.28 2.09 -10.91
C PRO A 104 20.29 2.66 -9.87
N ARG A 105 19.92 1.87 -8.87
CA ARG A 105 19.09 2.25 -7.73
C ARG A 105 19.80 1.88 -6.43
N ASN A 106 19.81 2.82 -5.50
CA ASN A 106 20.33 2.66 -4.15
C ASN A 106 19.17 2.71 -3.16
N PHE A 107 19.33 2.02 -2.05
CA PHE A 107 18.28 1.90 -1.03
C PHE A 107 18.82 2.34 0.32
N VAL A 108 17.96 3.01 1.10
CA VAL A 108 18.32 3.44 2.45
C VAL A 108 17.13 3.31 3.39
N GLU A 109 17.36 2.76 4.57
CA GLU A 109 16.39 2.78 5.66
C GLU A 109 16.25 4.20 6.19
N VAL A 110 15.01 4.65 6.34
CA VAL A 110 14.64 5.89 7.04
C VAL A 110 13.59 5.58 8.09
N SER A 111 13.28 6.57 8.93
CA SER A 111 12.19 6.44 9.89
C SER A 111 10.84 6.34 9.18
N SER A 112 9.90 5.59 9.74
CA SER A 112 8.57 5.37 9.13
C SER A 112 7.69 6.62 9.09
N ASP A 113 8.06 7.66 9.85
CA ASP A 113 7.44 8.99 9.78
C ASP A 113 8.09 9.92 8.75
N ASP A 114 9.19 9.52 8.07
CA ASP A 114 9.79 10.31 6.98
C ASP A 114 8.79 10.38 5.80
N PRO A 115 8.34 11.59 5.40
CA PRO A 115 7.35 11.77 4.33
C PRO A 115 7.85 11.33 2.95
N SER A 116 9.16 11.11 2.79
CA SER A 116 9.79 10.71 1.54
C SER A 116 10.04 9.19 1.43
N VAL A 117 9.54 8.40 2.38
CA VAL A 117 9.53 6.93 2.27
C VAL A 117 8.86 6.50 0.97
N ASN A 118 9.49 5.55 0.28
CA ASN A 118 9.01 4.93 -0.95
C ASN A 118 8.58 3.48 -0.74
N ILE A 119 9.08 2.78 0.28
CA ILE A 119 8.68 1.39 0.55
C ILE A 119 8.46 1.25 2.05
N LEU A 120 7.26 0.86 2.47
CA LEU A 120 6.91 0.54 3.84
C LEU A 120 6.88 -0.98 4.00
N ILE A 121 7.57 -1.47 5.01
CA ILE A 121 7.66 -2.88 5.34
C ILE A 121 6.86 -3.14 6.61
N GLN A 122 5.96 -4.11 6.56
CA GLN A 122 5.10 -4.46 7.68
C GLN A 122 4.92 -5.97 7.81
N PHE A 123 4.93 -6.46 9.05
CA PHE A 123 4.56 -7.82 9.43
C PHE A 123 3.14 -7.80 9.98
N VAL A 124 2.21 -8.53 9.37
CA VAL A 124 0.77 -8.44 9.68
C VAL A 124 0.13 -9.82 9.57
N LYS A 125 -1.01 -10.03 10.23
CA LYS A 125 -1.74 -11.29 10.19
C LYS A 125 -3.10 -11.09 9.53
N LYS A 126 -3.58 -12.10 8.80
CA LYS A 126 -4.97 -12.21 8.36
C LYS A 126 -5.47 -10.95 7.66
N ALA A 127 -6.66 -10.46 7.99
CA ALA A 127 -7.17 -9.19 7.47
C ALA A 127 -6.43 -7.99 8.09
N HIS A 128 -5.71 -7.24 7.25
CA HIS A 128 -4.84 -6.13 7.68
C HIS A 128 -5.10 -4.81 6.96
N GLY A 129 -6.28 -4.65 6.34
CA GLY A 129 -6.83 -3.34 5.96
C GLY A 129 -6.60 -2.88 4.52
N ASP A 130 -5.97 -3.70 3.67
CA ASP A 130 -5.70 -3.43 2.25
C ASP A 130 -6.61 -4.20 1.27
N GLY A 131 -7.45 -5.10 1.78
CA GLY A 131 -8.35 -5.93 0.97
C GLY A 131 -7.74 -7.23 0.46
N PHE A 132 -6.48 -7.52 0.81
CA PHE A 132 -5.76 -8.74 0.48
C PHE A 132 -5.36 -9.44 1.79
N PRO A 133 -6.32 -10.04 2.53
CA PRO A 133 -6.01 -10.69 3.79
C PRO A 133 -5.03 -11.84 3.57
N PHE A 134 -4.08 -12.00 4.49
CA PHE A 134 -3.30 -13.23 4.57
C PHE A 134 -4.16 -14.39 5.06
N ASP A 135 -3.68 -15.59 4.77
CA ASP A 135 -4.19 -16.83 5.31
C ASP A 135 -3.49 -17.13 6.65
N CYS A 136 -3.81 -18.28 7.24
CA CYS A 136 -3.01 -18.78 8.35
C CYS A 136 -1.70 -19.35 7.79
N THR A 137 -0.96 -20.13 8.58
CA THR A 137 0.30 -20.75 8.15
C THR A 137 0.25 -21.54 6.83
N ASN A 138 1.32 -21.41 6.05
CA ASN A 138 1.74 -22.22 4.89
C ASN A 138 0.98 -22.05 3.57
N GLU A 139 0.44 -20.87 3.28
CA GLU A 139 -0.17 -20.58 1.97
C GLU A 139 0.38 -19.26 1.36
N VAL A 140 -0.13 -18.10 1.71
CA VAL A 140 0.35 -16.79 1.23
C VAL A 140 1.38 -16.23 2.20
N LEU A 141 2.65 -16.23 1.78
CA LEU A 141 3.76 -15.85 2.65
C LEU A 141 3.92 -14.33 2.81
N ALA A 142 3.67 -13.60 1.72
CA ALA A 142 3.87 -12.17 1.62
C ALA A 142 3.19 -11.63 0.36
N HIS A 143 3.07 -10.31 0.29
CA HIS A 143 2.71 -9.61 -0.95
C HIS A 143 3.28 -8.20 -0.99
N ALA A 144 3.50 -7.70 -2.20
CA ALA A 144 3.82 -6.31 -2.48
C ALA A 144 2.64 -5.62 -3.17
N ILE A 145 2.26 -4.46 -2.63
CA ILE A 145 1.08 -3.73 -3.06
C ILE A 145 1.52 -2.48 -3.86
N PRO A 146 0.85 -2.17 -4.98
CA PRO A 146 0.99 -0.88 -5.65
C PRO A 146 0.79 0.28 -4.66
N GLY A 147 1.77 1.18 -4.58
CA GLY A 147 1.83 2.19 -3.52
C GLY A 147 2.88 1.89 -2.44
N GLY A 148 3.82 0.98 -2.73
CA GLY A 148 5.06 0.84 -1.98
C GLY A 148 4.90 0.20 -0.61
N TYR A 149 4.01 -0.78 -0.47
CA TYR A 149 3.95 -1.61 0.74
C TYR A 149 4.46 -3.00 0.42
N ILE A 150 5.28 -3.55 1.31
CA ILE A 150 5.62 -4.96 1.37
C ILE A 150 5.08 -5.47 2.69
N HIS A 151 4.11 -6.38 2.64
CA HIS A 151 3.63 -7.06 3.82
C HIS A 151 4.15 -8.50 3.85
N PHE A 152 4.63 -8.91 5.01
CA PHE A 152 4.99 -10.28 5.35
C PHE A 152 3.91 -10.85 6.26
N ASP A 153 3.47 -12.08 6.00
CA ASP A 153 2.51 -12.75 6.87
C ASP A 153 3.17 -13.15 8.19
N GLU A 154 2.71 -12.56 9.28
CA GLU A 154 3.20 -12.83 10.63
C GLU A 154 2.58 -14.09 11.24
N ASP A 155 1.66 -14.77 10.54
CA ASP A 155 1.27 -16.14 10.90
C ASP A 155 2.33 -17.17 10.44
N GLU A 156 3.21 -16.84 9.50
CA GLU A 156 4.37 -17.67 9.13
C GLU A 156 5.49 -17.65 10.18
N ILE A 157 6.33 -18.70 10.17
CA ILE A 157 7.52 -18.78 11.02
C ILE A 157 8.74 -18.31 10.24
N TRP A 158 9.21 -17.11 10.53
CA TRP A 158 10.32 -16.47 9.82
C TRP A 158 11.69 -16.91 10.35
N VAL A 159 12.61 -17.21 9.43
CA VAL A 159 13.99 -17.56 9.76
C VAL A 159 15.01 -16.85 8.88
N ILE A 160 16.21 -16.67 9.44
CA ILE A 160 17.40 -16.24 8.72
C ILE A 160 18.43 -17.36 8.85
N TYR A 161 18.62 -18.12 7.77
CA TYR A 161 19.57 -19.23 7.77
C TYR A 161 21.02 -18.74 7.65
N LYS A 162 21.92 -19.49 8.29
CA LYS A 162 23.36 -19.36 8.03
C LYS A 162 23.77 -20.25 6.85
N PRO A 163 24.82 -19.87 6.09
CA PRO A 163 25.38 -20.73 5.05
C PRO A 163 25.66 -22.14 5.58
N ASN A 164 25.24 -23.16 4.83
CA ASN A 164 25.37 -24.59 5.16
C ASN A 164 24.52 -25.09 6.33
N GLU A 165 23.59 -24.29 6.86
CA GLU A 165 22.61 -24.76 7.83
C GLU A 165 21.57 -25.68 7.18
N LYS A 166 21.02 -26.64 7.93
CA LYS A 166 19.91 -27.46 7.43
C LYS A 166 18.61 -26.66 7.42
N VAL A 167 17.93 -26.66 6.27
CA VAL A 167 16.65 -25.99 6.11
C VAL A 167 15.52 -26.91 6.57
N TYR A 168 14.51 -26.32 7.21
CA TYR A 168 13.32 -27.01 7.71
C TYR A 168 12.10 -26.47 6.99
N SER A 169 11.39 -27.32 6.24
CA SER A 169 10.35 -26.92 5.28
C SER A 169 9.16 -26.12 5.82
N HIS A 170 8.89 -26.20 7.14
CA HIS A 170 7.80 -25.45 7.79
C HIS A 170 8.18 -24.01 8.16
N LYS A 171 9.45 -23.62 8.00
CA LYS A 171 9.94 -22.27 8.26
C LYS A 171 10.25 -21.57 6.93
N LYS A 172 10.12 -20.25 6.90
CA LYS A 172 10.28 -19.46 5.67
C LYS A 172 11.53 -18.58 5.76
N ASP A 173 12.41 -18.70 4.77
CA ASP A 173 13.61 -17.88 4.69
C ASP A 173 13.22 -16.44 4.35
N LEU A 174 13.38 -15.54 5.32
CA LEU A 174 13.01 -14.14 5.18
C LEU A 174 13.81 -13.45 4.07
N LEU A 175 15.07 -13.87 3.82
CA LEU A 175 15.88 -13.32 2.73
C LEU A 175 15.26 -13.65 1.37
N SER A 176 14.91 -14.91 1.12
CA SER A 176 14.30 -15.36 -0.13
C SER A 176 13.02 -14.59 -0.44
N VAL A 177 12.09 -14.54 0.52
CA VAL A 177 10.80 -13.85 0.35
C VAL A 177 10.99 -12.34 0.19
N ALA A 178 11.90 -11.73 0.96
CA ALA A 178 12.16 -10.29 0.81
C ALA A 178 12.72 -9.92 -0.56
N ILE A 179 13.63 -10.73 -1.13
CA ILE A 179 14.15 -10.46 -2.49
C ILE A 179 13.00 -10.51 -3.51
N HIS A 180 12.09 -11.48 -3.38
CA HIS A 180 10.91 -11.62 -4.22
C HIS A 180 10.00 -10.39 -4.17
N GLU A 181 9.56 -9.99 -2.97
CA GLU A 181 8.61 -8.87 -2.80
C GLU A 181 9.23 -7.51 -3.16
N ILE A 182 10.54 -7.34 -2.96
CA ILE A 182 11.25 -6.16 -3.45
C ILE A 182 11.23 -6.13 -4.98
N GLY A 183 11.39 -7.28 -5.65
CA GLY A 183 11.25 -7.37 -7.11
C GLY A 183 9.90 -6.83 -7.60
N HIS A 184 8.81 -7.20 -6.92
CA HIS A 184 7.49 -6.63 -7.19
C HIS A 184 7.39 -5.14 -6.92
N SER A 185 7.96 -4.66 -5.81
CA SER A 185 8.01 -3.22 -5.51
C SER A 185 8.77 -2.44 -6.59
N LEU A 186 9.77 -3.08 -7.20
CA LEU A 186 10.55 -2.55 -8.32
C LEU A 186 9.89 -2.76 -9.69
N GLY A 187 8.73 -3.42 -9.76
CA GLY A 187 7.91 -3.51 -10.97
C GLY A 187 7.98 -4.82 -11.72
N LEU A 188 8.64 -5.84 -11.16
CA LEU A 188 8.62 -7.18 -11.77
C LEU A 188 7.27 -7.85 -11.50
N ASP A 189 6.77 -8.56 -12.50
CA ASP A 189 5.66 -9.49 -12.37
C ASP A 189 6.18 -10.93 -12.26
N HIS A 190 5.34 -11.83 -11.75
CA HIS A 190 5.66 -13.24 -11.68
C HIS A 190 6.13 -13.80 -13.04
N THR A 191 7.13 -14.68 -12.95
CA THR A 191 7.64 -15.44 -14.08
C THR A 191 7.29 -16.92 -13.94
N ASN A 192 7.26 -17.62 -15.08
CA ASN A 192 7.09 -19.06 -15.15
C ASN A 192 8.43 -19.81 -15.21
N VAL A 193 9.56 -19.09 -15.12
CA VAL A 193 10.90 -19.69 -15.06
C VAL A 193 11.10 -20.31 -13.68
N GLU A 194 11.16 -21.65 -13.62
CA GLU A 194 11.47 -22.37 -12.40
C GLU A 194 12.85 -21.94 -11.84
N ASN A 195 12.97 -21.85 -10.52
CA ASN A 195 14.18 -21.39 -9.81
C ASN A 195 14.47 -19.88 -9.90
N SER A 196 13.65 -19.11 -10.60
CA SER A 196 13.67 -17.65 -10.50
C SER A 196 13.25 -17.22 -9.10
N ILE A 197 13.90 -16.18 -8.57
CA ILE A 197 13.47 -15.61 -7.29
C ILE A 197 12.09 -14.93 -7.40
N ILE A 198 11.63 -14.61 -8.61
CA ILE A 198 10.31 -14.01 -8.92
C ILE A 198 9.29 -15.09 -9.33
N PHE A 199 9.64 -16.38 -9.19
CA PHE A 199 8.67 -17.46 -9.35
C PHE A 199 7.63 -17.38 -8.22
N PRO A 200 6.32 -17.49 -8.51
CA PRO A 200 5.26 -17.25 -7.52
C PRO A 200 5.29 -18.19 -6.34
N TYR A 201 5.68 -19.45 -6.54
CA TYR A 201 5.70 -20.45 -5.47
C TYR A 201 7.03 -20.42 -4.73
N TYR A 202 6.95 -20.47 -3.41
CA TYR A 202 8.14 -20.53 -2.57
C TYR A 202 8.94 -21.79 -2.85
N GLN A 203 10.24 -21.60 -3.05
CA GLN A 203 11.21 -22.66 -3.25
C GLN A 203 12.20 -22.62 -2.10
N ASP A 204 12.39 -23.75 -1.43
CA ASP A 204 13.40 -23.85 -0.39
C ASP A 204 14.79 -23.55 -0.97
N PRO A 205 15.53 -22.59 -0.41
CA PRO A 205 16.83 -22.19 -0.94
C PRO A 205 17.91 -23.19 -0.49
N ILE A 206 17.91 -24.39 -1.08
CA ILE A 206 18.77 -25.51 -0.71
C ILE A 206 19.61 -26.07 -1.86
N ASP A 207 20.74 -26.70 -1.53
CA ASP A 207 21.51 -27.55 -2.44
C ASP A 207 20.93 -28.99 -2.50
N GLU A 208 21.52 -29.84 -3.33
CA GLU A 208 21.15 -31.26 -3.48
C GLU A 208 21.22 -32.06 -2.17
N ASN A 209 21.96 -31.56 -1.17
CA ASN A 209 22.14 -32.18 0.13
C ASN A 209 21.20 -31.58 1.20
N GLY A 210 20.32 -30.64 0.84
CA GLY A 210 19.42 -29.95 1.76
C GLY A 210 20.09 -28.90 2.64
N ASN A 211 21.26 -28.39 2.24
CA ASN A 211 21.94 -27.29 2.93
C ASN A 211 21.50 -25.96 2.37
N TYR A 212 21.35 -24.96 3.24
CA TYR A 212 20.99 -23.60 2.83
C TYR A 212 21.99 -23.00 1.85
N VAL A 213 21.47 -22.52 0.72
CA VAL A 213 22.16 -21.75 -0.30
C VAL A 213 21.60 -20.35 -0.29
N VAL A 214 22.46 -19.33 -0.22
CA VAL A 214 22.00 -17.94 -0.25
C VAL A 214 21.25 -17.67 -1.57
N PRO A 215 20.00 -17.18 -1.52
CA PRO A 215 19.24 -16.84 -2.71
C PRO A 215 19.98 -15.84 -3.59
N LYS A 216 19.88 -16.03 -4.91
CA LYS A 216 20.55 -15.21 -5.92
C LYS A 216 19.60 -14.93 -7.07
N LEU A 217 19.81 -13.81 -7.75
CA LEU A 217 19.09 -13.49 -8.97
C LEU A 217 19.56 -14.42 -10.10
N LEU A 218 18.62 -14.94 -10.88
CA LEU A 218 18.92 -15.56 -12.16
C LEU A 218 19.21 -14.50 -13.22
N THR A 219 19.82 -14.93 -14.33
CA THR A 219 20.06 -14.06 -15.48
C THR A 219 18.77 -13.49 -16.06
N SER A 220 17.65 -14.24 -16.00
CA SER A 220 16.32 -13.75 -16.36
C SER A 220 15.91 -12.59 -15.45
N ASP A 221 15.99 -12.77 -14.13
CA ASP A 221 15.59 -11.75 -13.15
C ASP A 221 16.39 -10.45 -13.32
N ILE A 222 17.68 -10.58 -13.64
CA ILE A 222 18.58 -9.46 -13.94
C ILE A 222 18.18 -8.78 -15.26
N SER A 223 17.87 -9.55 -16.30
CA SER A 223 17.48 -9.00 -17.60
C SER A 223 16.18 -8.22 -17.47
N ASP A 224 15.16 -8.83 -16.85
CA ASP A 224 13.83 -8.25 -16.68
C ASP A 224 13.89 -6.93 -15.86
N ILE A 225 14.68 -6.89 -14.78
CA ILE A 225 14.81 -5.66 -13.98
C ILE A 225 15.60 -4.57 -14.71
N GLN A 226 16.57 -4.96 -15.55
CA GLN A 226 17.35 -4.03 -16.35
C GLN A 226 16.57 -3.48 -17.54
N GLU A 227 15.53 -4.15 -18.02
CA GLU A 227 14.58 -3.54 -18.97
C GLU A 227 13.84 -2.35 -18.35
N ILE A 228 13.58 -2.39 -17.04
CA ILE A 228 12.90 -1.30 -16.31
C ILE A 228 13.87 -0.15 -15.97
N TYR A 229 15.05 -0.47 -15.42
CA TYR A 229 15.95 0.54 -14.82
C TYR A 229 17.27 0.76 -15.56
N GLY A 230 17.58 -0.08 -16.55
CA GLY A 230 18.91 -0.18 -17.15
C GLY A 230 19.92 -0.89 -16.24
N PRO A 231 21.06 -1.34 -16.80
CA PRO A 231 22.14 -1.93 -16.03
C PRO A 231 22.87 -0.88 -15.19
N ARG A 232 23.38 -1.29 -14.02
CA ARG A 232 24.34 -0.46 -13.27
C ARG A 232 25.63 -0.35 -14.07
N LEU A 233 25.99 0.87 -14.47
CA LEU A 233 27.29 1.14 -15.07
C LEU A 233 28.39 0.92 -14.03
N LYS A 234 29.47 0.23 -14.40
CA LYS A 234 30.64 0.10 -13.54
C LYS A 234 31.28 1.48 -13.42
N ASP A 235 31.39 2.00 -12.20
CA ASP A 235 32.06 3.28 -11.93
C ASP A 235 33.52 3.20 -12.40
N ASN A 236 33.81 3.85 -13.54
CA ASN A 236 35.14 4.35 -13.82
C ASN A 236 35.21 5.72 -13.15
N GLY A 237 35.90 5.78 -12.01
CA GLY A 237 35.83 6.89 -11.06
C GLY A 237 35.99 8.30 -11.66
N GLY A 238 35.24 9.24 -11.07
CA GLY A 238 35.52 10.67 -11.11
C GLY A 238 34.37 11.55 -11.62
N GLY A 239 33.65 12.21 -10.71
CA GLY A 239 32.81 13.36 -11.05
C GLY A 239 31.63 13.59 -10.11
N VAL A 240 31.86 14.32 -9.01
CA VAL A 240 30.79 14.90 -8.19
C VAL A 240 30.13 16.02 -9.00
N ALA A 241 28.82 15.90 -9.28
CA ALA A 241 28.04 16.97 -9.87
C ALA A 241 26.98 17.47 -8.87
N THR A 242 27.02 18.78 -8.63
CA THR A 242 26.19 19.55 -7.70
C THR A 242 24.76 19.74 -8.22
N ALA A 243 23.79 19.73 -7.29
CA ALA A 243 22.37 19.93 -7.57
C ALA A 243 22.00 21.43 -7.70
N PRO A 244 21.04 21.81 -8.57
CA PRO A 244 20.45 23.15 -8.58
C PRO A 244 19.18 23.24 -7.68
N PRO A 245 18.74 24.46 -7.29
CA PRO A 245 17.72 24.70 -6.26
C PRO A 245 16.25 24.73 -6.78
N PRO A 246 15.24 24.73 -5.90
CA PRO A 246 13.83 24.56 -6.26
C PRO A 246 13.06 25.89 -6.46
N THR A 247 12.04 25.90 -7.32
CA THR A 247 11.07 27.01 -7.44
C THR A 247 9.61 26.54 -7.62
N GLN A 248 8.70 27.48 -7.29
CA GLN A 248 7.37 27.32 -6.70
C GLN A 248 6.16 27.12 -7.66
N LYS A 249 4.99 26.93 -7.04
CA LYS A 249 3.65 26.48 -7.49
C LYS A 249 2.70 27.64 -7.94
N PRO A 250 1.68 27.41 -8.80
CA PRO A 250 0.51 28.29 -8.96
C PRO A 250 -0.81 27.77 -8.31
N PRO A 251 -1.84 28.65 -8.07
CA PRO A 251 -3.01 28.42 -7.19
C PRO A 251 -4.29 27.82 -7.86
N PRO A 252 -5.32 27.39 -7.09
CA PRO A 252 -6.52 26.70 -7.60
C PRO A 252 -7.81 27.56 -7.69
N LYS A 253 -8.76 27.13 -8.53
CA LYS A 253 -10.20 27.50 -8.57
C LYS A 253 -11.03 26.33 -9.15
N PRO A 254 -12.37 26.29 -8.97
CA PRO A 254 -13.14 25.80 -7.82
C PRO A 254 -13.68 24.35 -8.02
N GLY A 255 -14.02 23.67 -6.92
CA GLY A 255 -14.70 22.37 -6.93
C GLY A 255 -14.49 21.52 -5.66
N CYS A 256 -13.62 21.93 -4.73
CA CYS A 256 -13.29 21.15 -3.54
C CYS A 256 -13.06 22.08 -2.36
N SER A 257 -13.30 21.60 -1.14
CA SER A 257 -12.89 22.36 0.04
C SER A 257 -11.39 22.60 0.05
N ALA A 258 -10.94 23.64 0.75
CA ALA A 258 -9.54 23.71 1.14
C ALA A 258 -9.16 22.44 1.91
N MET A 259 -7.97 21.91 1.61
CA MET A 259 -7.44 20.72 2.27
C MET A 259 -7.07 21.06 3.72
N GLU A 260 -7.47 20.20 4.65
CA GLU A 260 -7.12 20.31 6.07
C GLU A 260 -5.85 19.49 6.33
N PRO A 261 -4.69 20.13 6.55
CA PRO A 261 -3.43 19.42 6.72
C PRO A 261 -3.38 18.67 8.04
N ASN A 262 -2.61 17.58 8.04
CA ASN A 262 -2.35 16.69 9.18
C ASN A 262 -3.61 16.08 9.79
N LYS A 263 -4.65 15.87 8.98
CA LYS A 263 -5.90 15.24 9.39
C LYS A 263 -6.22 14.01 8.56
N ASP A 264 -6.61 12.94 9.25
CA ASP A 264 -7.02 11.66 8.67
C ASP A 264 -8.35 11.21 9.26
N ILE A 265 -9.05 10.35 8.54
CA ILE A 265 -10.24 9.64 9.01
C ILE A 265 -9.84 8.18 9.14
N LEU A 266 -9.71 7.68 10.36
CA LEU A 266 -9.30 6.29 10.58
C LEU A 266 -10.38 5.33 10.04
N GLY A 267 -9.95 4.35 9.24
CA GLY A 267 -10.87 3.42 8.58
C GLY A 267 -11.76 4.07 7.52
N ASN A 268 -12.95 3.52 7.30
CA ASN A 268 -13.97 4.02 6.38
C ASN A 268 -13.52 4.18 4.91
N ASN A 269 -12.44 3.51 4.50
CA ASN A 269 -11.95 3.53 3.13
C ASN A 269 -12.94 2.82 2.20
N ILE A 270 -13.40 3.52 1.17
CA ILE A 270 -14.19 2.95 0.08
C ILE A 270 -13.25 2.34 -0.95
N LEU A 271 -12.25 3.13 -1.36
CA LEU A 271 -11.24 2.78 -2.34
C LEU A 271 -10.08 3.77 -2.24
N PHE A 272 -8.94 3.42 -2.83
CA PHE A 272 -7.83 4.34 -3.02
C PHE A 272 -7.53 4.56 -4.51
N THR A 273 -6.98 5.72 -4.83
CA THR A 273 -6.51 6.08 -6.17
C THR A 273 -5.29 6.99 -6.06
N PHE A 274 -4.58 7.22 -7.17
CA PHE A 274 -3.44 8.12 -7.24
C PHE A 274 -3.82 9.43 -7.92
N GLY A 275 -3.23 10.53 -7.49
CA GLY A 275 -3.41 11.85 -8.08
C GLY A 275 -3.20 12.99 -7.08
N ASN A 276 -3.27 14.21 -7.61
CA ASN A 276 -3.26 15.42 -6.82
C ASN A 276 -4.59 15.59 -6.04
N PRO A 277 -4.66 16.50 -5.04
CA PRO A 277 -5.87 16.71 -4.25
C PRO A 277 -7.14 17.00 -5.08
N GLN A 278 -6.99 17.68 -6.22
CA GLN A 278 -8.10 17.98 -7.13
C GLN A 278 -8.60 16.71 -7.83
N HIS A 279 -7.70 15.79 -8.18
CA HIS A 279 -8.08 14.49 -8.71
C HIS A 279 -8.80 13.65 -7.66
N CYS A 280 -8.30 13.62 -6.41
CA CYS A 280 -8.98 12.92 -5.32
C CYS A 280 -10.42 13.38 -5.12
N CYS A 281 -10.60 14.70 -5.17
CA CYS A 281 -11.89 15.33 -5.04
C CYS A 281 -12.86 14.94 -6.17
N LYS A 282 -12.43 15.00 -7.44
CA LYS A 282 -13.25 14.56 -8.59
C LYS A 282 -13.65 13.09 -8.49
N MET A 283 -12.73 12.25 -8.02
CA MET A 283 -13.00 10.82 -7.84
C MET A 283 -13.99 10.57 -6.68
N CYS A 284 -13.92 11.39 -5.62
CA CYS A 284 -14.89 11.37 -4.54
C CYS A 284 -16.27 11.87 -5.01
N GLU A 285 -16.34 12.96 -5.76
CA GLU A 285 -17.59 13.48 -6.35
C GLU A 285 -18.28 12.48 -7.28
N SER A 286 -17.48 11.71 -8.03
CA SER A 286 -17.99 10.67 -8.94
C SER A 286 -18.47 9.41 -8.20
N ASN A 287 -18.23 9.31 -6.89
CA ASN A 287 -18.59 8.18 -6.07
C ASN A 287 -19.67 8.58 -5.05
N SER A 288 -20.91 8.17 -5.29
CA SER A 288 -22.07 8.52 -4.45
C SER A 288 -21.99 8.06 -2.99
N LYS A 289 -21.04 7.17 -2.65
CA LYS A 289 -20.78 6.74 -1.26
C LYS A 289 -19.68 7.57 -0.59
N CYS A 290 -18.92 8.35 -1.33
CA CYS A 290 -17.81 9.14 -0.82
C CYS A 290 -18.31 10.43 -0.18
N LYS A 291 -17.92 10.65 1.08
CA LYS A 291 -18.28 11.85 1.86
C LYS A 291 -17.07 12.74 2.17
N ALA A 292 -15.88 12.18 2.15
CA ALA A 292 -14.61 12.87 2.33
C ALA A 292 -13.49 12.09 1.65
N PHE A 293 -12.32 12.68 1.48
CA PHE A 293 -11.13 11.96 1.03
C PHE A 293 -9.91 12.39 1.83
N VAL A 294 -9.00 11.47 2.10
CA VAL A 294 -7.71 11.76 2.71
C VAL A 294 -6.64 11.63 1.65
N TRP A 295 -6.00 12.74 1.34
CA TRP A 295 -4.85 12.77 0.45
C TRP A 295 -3.57 12.66 1.25
N LYS A 296 -2.65 11.80 0.81
CA LYS A 296 -1.31 11.69 1.35
C LYS A 296 -0.32 12.08 0.26
N ASN A 297 0.65 12.91 0.61
CA ASN A 297 1.69 13.34 -0.32
C ASN A 297 2.80 12.28 -0.47
N ILE A 298 2.39 11.07 -0.83
CA ILE A 298 3.25 9.90 -1.08
C ILE A 298 2.91 9.34 -2.46
N PHE A 299 3.90 8.81 -3.17
CA PHE A 299 3.74 8.21 -4.52
C PHE A 299 3.03 9.10 -5.56
N ASN A 300 3.48 10.34 -5.75
CA ASN A 300 2.84 11.35 -6.62
C ASN A 300 1.41 11.76 -6.22
N GLY A 301 1.02 11.45 -4.98
CA GLY A 301 -0.26 11.78 -4.38
C GLY A 301 -1.17 10.56 -4.33
N MET A 302 -1.51 10.11 -3.12
CA MET A 302 -2.42 8.99 -2.91
C MET A 302 -3.69 9.47 -2.23
N CYS A 303 -4.85 9.05 -2.73
CA CYS A 303 -6.16 9.47 -2.30
C CYS A 303 -6.90 8.28 -1.67
N PHE A 304 -7.30 8.40 -0.41
CA PHE A 304 -8.20 7.45 0.26
C PHE A 304 -9.60 8.05 0.28
N LEU A 305 -10.54 7.50 -0.50
CA LEU A 305 -11.93 7.95 -0.49
C LEU A 305 -12.64 7.36 0.73
N LYS A 306 -13.36 8.19 1.49
CA LYS A 306 -13.95 7.83 2.78
C LYS A 306 -15.47 7.84 2.72
N SER A 307 -16.11 6.82 3.30
CA SER A 307 -17.58 6.70 3.42
C SER A 307 -18.18 7.50 4.58
N ALA A 308 -17.34 8.00 5.48
CA ALA A 308 -17.71 8.81 6.63
C ALA A 308 -16.77 10.02 6.75
N THR A 309 -17.20 11.04 7.48
CA THR A 309 -16.45 12.28 7.74
C THR A 309 -15.75 12.28 9.11
N ALA A 310 -15.94 11.22 9.90
CA ALA A 310 -15.45 11.05 11.27
C ALA A 310 -15.23 9.55 11.59
N PRO A 311 -14.42 9.20 12.60
CA PRO A 311 -13.66 10.09 13.49
C PRO A 311 -12.45 10.73 12.79
N VAL A 312 -12.24 12.02 13.01
CA VAL A 312 -11.06 12.75 12.50
C VAL A 312 -9.95 12.70 13.53
N ILE A 313 -8.79 12.21 13.14
CA ILE A 313 -7.59 12.14 13.97
C ILE A 313 -6.51 13.07 13.40
N SER A 314 -5.59 13.49 14.25
CA SER A 314 -4.36 14.15 13.80
C SER A 314 -3.39 13.09 13.29
N ASN A 315 -2.97 13.21 12.04
CA ASN A 315 -2.01 12.31 11.41
C ASN A 315 -1.10 13.12 10.49
N LEU A 316 0.19 13.17 10.81
CA LEU A 316 1.16 13.96 10.05
C LEU A 316 1.22 13.47 8.58
N HIS A 317 1.39 14.39 7.63
CA HIS A 317 1.49 14.09 6.19
C HIS A 317 0.21 13.58 5.50
N THR A 318 -0.93 13.70 6.19
CA THR A 318 -2.25 13.53 5.59
C THR A 318 -2.89 14.88 5.32
N SER A 319 -3.86 14.93 4.42
CA SER A 319 -4.65 16.12 4.15
C SER A 319 -6.08 15.69 3.89
N LEU A 320 -6.99 16.10 4.75
CA LEU A 320 -8.41 15.78 4.65
C LEU A 320 -9.10 16.80 3.73
N GLY A 321 -9.81 16.32 2.72
CA GLY A 321 -10.56 17.13 1.78
C GLY A 321 -12.01 16.65 1.66
N TYR A 322 -12.85 17.56 1.17
CA TYR A 322 -14.29 17.37 1.06
C TYR A 322 -14.76 17.74 -0.36
N PRO A 323 -15.61 16.90 -1.00
CA PRO A 323 -16.21 17.22 -2.29
C PRO A 323 -17.22 18.37 -2.15
N SER A 324 -17.57 19.03 -3.25
CA SER A 324 -18.54 20.14 -3.21
C SER A 324 -19.90 19.67 -2.67
N GLY A 325 -20.38 20.33 -1.61
CA GLY A 325 -21.69 20.04 -1.00
C GLY A 325 -21.70 18.94 0.07
N SER A 326 -20.56 18.38 0.49
CA SER A 326 -20.53 17.51 1.67
C SER A 326 -20.65 18.33 2.94
N GLU A 327 -21.68 18.06 3.75
CA GLU A 327 -21.86 18.70 5.06
C GLU A 327 -20.67 18.37 5.99
N LYS A 328 -19.84 19.38 6.29
CA LYS A 328 -18.79 19.31 7.33
C LYS A 328 -19.38 19.28 8.75
N CYS A 329 -20.63 19.71 8.91
CA CYS A 329 -21.32 19.75 10.19
C CYS A 329 -21.98 18.38 10.41
N SER A 330 -21.58 17.69 11.46
CA SER A 330 -22.18 16.41 11.89
C SER A 330 -23.64 16.56 12.36
N THR A 331 -24.28 15.43 12.68
CA THR A 331 -25.63 15.33 13.24
C THR A 331 -25.85 16.30 14.41
N LYS A 332 -26.96 17.04 14.38
CA LYS A 332 -27.36 18.01 15.43
C LYS A 332 -27.92 17.26 16.65
N TYR A 333 -27.48 17.62 17.85
CA TYR A 333 -28.02 17.08 19.12
C TYR A 333 -28.87 18.16 19.80
N PRO A 334 -30.21 18.03 19.83
CA PRO A 334 -31.07 19.01 20.49
C PRO A 334 -30.91 18.95 22.02
N ASN A 335 -30.99 20.10 22.69
CA ASN A 335 -30.98 20.25 24.16
C ASN A 335 -29.73 19.74 24.86
N MET A 336 -28.57 19.79 24.19
CA MET A 336 -27.29 19.39 24.75
C MET A 336 -26.38 20.60 24.91
N ASP A 337 -25.87 20.80 26.12
CA ASP A 337 -24.78 21.74 26.41
C ASP A 337 -23.44 20.98 26.39
N ILE A 338 -22.37 21.66 26.00
CA ILE A 338 -21.03 21.08 25.89
C ILE A 338 -20.17 21.69 27.00
N ASP A 339 -19.78 20.85 27.96
CA ASP A 339 -19.00 21.29 29.11
C ASP A 339 -17.58 21.73 28.67
N GLY A 340 -17.26 23.01 28.84
CA GLY A 340 -16.02 23.61 28.36
C GLY A 340 -15.93 25.12 28.56
N SER A 341 -14.75 25.69 28.31
CA SER A 341 -14.55 27.14 28.35
C SER A 341 -15.08 27.80 27.07
N ASN A 342 -16.01 28.74 27.23
CA ASN A 342 -16.56 29.52 26.13
C ASN A 342 -15.48 30.37 25.45
N LEU A 343 -15.24 30.13 24.16
CA LEU A 343 -14.32 30.94 23.35
C LEU A 343 -14.88 32.32 23.00
N GLY A 344 -16.20 32.49 23.10
CA GLY A 344 -16.91 33.75 22.88
C GLY A 344 -18.37 33.53 22.50
N ASN A 345 -19.16 34.61 22.52
CA ASN A 345 -20.57 34.62 22.13
C ASN A 345 -20.78 35.52 20.91
N ARG A 346 -21.57 35.07 19.93
CA ARG A 346 -21.95 35.88 18.76
C ARG A 346 -23.45 35.73 18.47
N PRO A 347 -24.19 36.84 18.28
CA PRO A 347 -25.57 36.77 17.82
C PRO A 347 -25.63 36.33 16.35
N GLY A 348 -26.56 35.43 16.03
CA GLY A 348 -26.74 34.88 14.68
C GLY A 348 -27.86 33.83 14.64
N GLN A 349 -28.21 33.37 13.44
CA GLN A 349 -29.14 32.25 13.29
C GLN A 349 -28.46 30.92 13.62
N GLN A 350 -29.26 29.90 13.93
CA GLN A 350 -28.78 28.56 14.24
C GLN A 350 -27.90 27.97 13.12
N THR A 351 -28.19 28.32 11.88
CA THR A 351 -27.44 27.91 10.68
C THR A 351 -26.04 28.47 10.64
N ASP A 352 -25.84 29.65 11.22
CA ASP A 352 -24.60 30.42 11.10
C ASP A 352 -23.52 29.90 12.05
N CYS A 353 -23.94 29.24 13.14
CA CYS A 353 -23.02 28.81 14.20
C CYS A 353 -21.97 27.80 13.71
N CYS A 354 -22.30 26.95 12.73
CA CYS A 354 -21.32 26.02 12.17
C CYS A 354 -20.22 26.75 11.40
N GLU A 355 -20.58 27.71 10.54
CA GLU A 355 -19.61 28.50 9.78
C GLU A 355 -18.78 29.41 10.68
N ILE A 356 -19.40 29.99 11.71
CA ILE A 356 -18.72 30.81 12.73
C ILE A 356 -17.70 29.97 13.50
N CYS A 357 -18.06 28.74 13.91
CA CYS A 357 -17.11 27.86 14.58
C CYS A 357 -15.97 27.45 13.63
N GLN A 358 -16.28 27.09 12.38
CA GLN A 358 -15.26 26.74 11.38
C GLN A 358 -14.26 27.87 11.10
N SER A 359 -14.70 29.12 11.19
CA SER A 359 -13.84 30.30 10.97
C SER A 359 -13.13 30.79 12.24
N THR A 360 -13.40 30.20 13.40
CA THR A 360 -12.79 30.58 14.68
C THR A 360 -11.66 29.63 15.06
N PHE A 361 -10.43 30.15 15.08
CA PHE A 361 -9.25 29.39 15.51
C PHE A 361 -9.46 28.79 16.90
N SER A 362 -9.23 27.47 17.02
CA SER A 362 -9.47 26.66 18.24
C SER A 362 -10.93 26.30 18.56
N CYS A 363 -11.92 26.67 17.74
CA CYS A 363 -13.30 26.22 17.94
C CYS A 363 -13.45 24.73 17.57
N LYS A 364 -13.98 23.94 18.52
CA LYS A 364 -14.20 22.49 18.35
C LYS A 364 -15.67 22.12 18.24
N ALA A 365 -16.55 22.94 18.79
CA ALA A 365 -18.00 22.79 18.75
C ALA A 365 -18.68 24.14 19.01
N TYR A 366 -19.97 24.24 18.67
CA TYR A 366 -20.79 25.42 18.94
C TYR A 366 -22.08 25.00 19.64
N ILE A 367 -22.63 25.90 20.44
CA ILE A 367 -23.96 25.80 21.03
C ILE A 367 -24.78 26.96 20.48
N TRP A 368 -26.05 26.69 20.14
CA TRP A 368 -26.99 27.73 19.78
C TRP A 368 -28.10 27.79 20.82
N ILE A 369 -28.30 28.96 21.41
CA ILE A 369 -29.28 29.21 22.44
C ILE A 369 -30.24 30.29 21.92
N ILE A 370 -31.54 30.06 22.05
CA ILE A 370 -32.55 31.09 21.82
C ILE A 370 -32.57 32.00 23.04
N MET A 371 -32.07 33.22 22.91
CA MET A 371 -32.21 34.23 23.96
C MET A 371 -33.64 34.81 23.86
N GLY A 372 -34.56 34.21 24.60
CA GLY A 372 -35.95 34.68 24.74
C GLY A 372 -36.11 35.59 25.95
N GLU A 373 -36.51 36.83 25.67
CA GLU A 373 -37.19 37.85 26.50
C GLU A 373 -36.86 37.92 28.01
N LEU A 374 -36.12 38.95 28.39
CA LEU A 374 -36.40 39.67 29.63
C LEU A 374 -37.79 40.32 29.47
N VAL A 375 -38.84 39.60 29.88
CA VAL A 375 -40.08 40.24 30.33
C VAL A 375 -39.92 40.44 31.84
N GLY A 376 -40.05 41.69 32.28
CA GLY A 376 -40.11 42.04 33.69
C GLY A 376 -41.37 41.55 34.40
#